data_AF-A0AAJ6QIW5-F1
#
_entry.id   AF-A0AAJ6QIW5-F1
#
_cell.length_a   1.000
_cell.length_b   1.000
_cell.length_c   1.000
_cell.angle_alpha   90.00
_cell.angle_beta   90.00
_cell.angle_gamma   90.00
#
_symmetry.space_group_name_H-M   'P 1'
#
loop_
_entity.id
_entity.type
_entity.pdbx_description
1 polymer ?
#
loop_
_entity_poly.entity_id
_entity_poly.type
_entity_poly.pdbx_seq_one_letter_code
_entity_poly.pdbx_strand_id
1 'polypeptide(L)'
;MASPAIRKAIAEAASQYSKPEGKVFQYGTAGFRMKADLLNTVVFTVGLLAGLRSRKLSGQWVGVMVTASHNPAEDNGVKLIDPMGEMLEAEWETYATRLANAPLDKVGDVFDELIKEIDVSMENPARVVFARDTRASGSRLVSVINAALTASEVEFLDLKYMTTPQLHYVVRCKNTLGTQYEYGEPTEQGYYEKLAEAFKRVMRGVKVKGSLTVDCANGVGGPKLRELIKYLPGPEEGGMDIKIVNDD
;
A
#
# COMPACT_ATOMS: atom_id res chain seq x y z
N MET A 1 7.83 -12.62 21.69
CA MET A 1 8.95 -12.90 20.76
C MET A 1 8.45 -13.77 19.63
N ALA A 2 9.06 -13.70 18.45
CA ALA A 2 8.74 -14.58 17.33
C ALA A 2 9.24 -16.02 17.58
N SER A 3 8.62 -16.98 16.89
CA SER A 3 9.06 -18.37 16.91
C SER A 3 10.47 -18.52 16.31
N PRO A 4 11.25 -19.55 16.71
CA PRO A 4 12.56 -19.81 16.11
C PRO A 4 12.50 -20.00 14.58
N ALA A 5 11.41 -20.59 14.08
CA ALA A 5 11.18 -20.79 12.65
C ALA A 5 11.02 -19.46 11.90
N ILE A 6 10.19 -18.54 12.41
CA ILE A 6 10.01 -17.20 11.83
C ILE A 6 11.34 -16.44 11.81
N ARG A 7 12.12 -16.46 12.90
CA ARG A 7 13.41 -15.76 12.94
C ARG A 7 14.39 -16.29 11.89
N LYS A 8 14.46 -17.61 11.76
CA LYS A 8 15.30 -18.27 10.75
C LYS A 8 14.85 -17.89 9.34
N ALA A 9 13.55 -17.95 9.06
CA ALA A 9 13.00 -17.58 7.76
C ALA A 9 13.24 -16.10 7.41
N ILE A 10 13.12 -15.19 8.37
CA ILE A 10 13.44 -13.77 8.19
C ILE A 10 14.92 -13.58 7.84
N ALA A 11 15.83 -14.23 8.56
CA ALA A 11 17.27 -14.13 8.29
C ALA A 11 17.64 -14.70 6.91
N GLU A 12 17.10 -15.86 6.56
CA GLU A 12 17.31 -16.50 5.25
C GLU A 12 16.76 -15.63 4.11
N ALA A 13 15.56 -15.07 4.25
CA ALA A 13 14.98 -14.19 3.24
C ALA A 13 15.75 -12.85 3.12
N ALA A 14 16.19 -12.28 4.25
CA ALA A 14 16.99 -11.05 4.26
C ALA A 14 18.35 -11.22 3.57
N SER A 15 18.95 -12.41 3.65
CA SER A 15 20.26 -12.72 3.04
C SER A 15 20.29 -12.63 1.51
N GLN A 16 19.12 -12.62 0.86
CA GLN A 16 18.98 -12.44 -0.59
C GLN A 16 19.23 -11.01 -1.06
N TYR A 17 19.36 -10.05 -0.13
CA TYR A 17 19.52 -8.64 -0.43
C TYR A 17 20.82 -8.10 0.17
N SER A 18 21.30 -6.99 -0.39
CA SER A 18 22.45 -6.26 0.14
C SER A 18 22.03 -4.85 0.50
N LYS A 19 22.39 -4.42 1.71
CA LYS A 19 22.12 -3.05 2.17
C LYS A 19 23.12 -2.10 1.50
N PRO A 20 22.69 -0.97 0.92
CA PRO A 20 23.61 -0.02 0.32
C PRO A 20 24.49 0.63 1.40
N GLU A 21 25.80 0.67 1.15
CA GLU A 21 26.78 1.18 2.10
C GLU A 21 26.60 2.68 2.39
N GLY A 22 26.80 3.06 3.65
CA GLY A 22 26.76 4.45 4.10
C GLY A 22 25.40 5.14 3.99
N LYS A 23 24.32 4.40 3.69
CA LYS A 23 22.96 4.96 3.61
C LYS A 23 22.26 4.87 4.96
N VAL A 24 21.72 6.01 5.38
CA VAL A 24 20.77 6.13 6.49
C VAL A 24 19.41 6.40 5.89
N PHE A 25 18.41 5.64 6.33
CA PHE A 25 17.04 5.75 5.85
C PHE A 25 16.18 6.47 6.88
N GLN A 26 15.15 7.17 6.43
CA GLN A 26 14.17 7.79 7.31
C GLN A 26 12.77 7.59 6.73
N TYR A 27 11.85 7.10 7.57
CA TYR A 27 10.44 7.04 7.22
C TYR A 27 9.88 8.45 7.42
N GLY A 28 9.52 9.13 6.33
CA GLY A 28 8.87 10.43 6.39
C GLY A 28 7.35 10.31 6.31
N THR A 29 6.67 11.46 6.27
CA THR A 29 5.20 11.56 6.19
C THR A 29 4.59 10.75 5.05
N ALA A 30 5.34 10.50 3.98
CA ALA A 30 4.87 9.74 2.81
C ALA A 30 5.59 8.40 2.62
N GLY A 31 6.16 7.85 3.70
CA GLY A 31 6.98 6.65 3.72
C GLY A 31 8.42 6.86 3.27
N PHE A 32 9.09 5.76 2.93
CA PHE A 32 10.43 5.83 2.34
C PHE A 32 10.33 6.14 0.85
N ARG A 33 11.15 7.08 0.36
CA ARG A 33 11.25 7.42 -1.07
C ARG A 33 12.68 7.71 -1.44
N MET A 34 13.18 7.05 -2.47
CA MET A 34 14.55 7.20 -2.98
C MET A 34 14.69 6.50 -4.34
N LYS A 35 15.89 6.52 -4.91
CA LYS A 35 16.23 5.73 -6.10
C LYS A 35 15.90 4.27 -5.87
N ALA A 36 15.27 3.64 -6.87
CA ALA A 36 14.66 2.34 -6.67
C ALA A 36 15.67 1.21 -6.40
N ASP A 37 16.89 1.33 -6.88
CA ASP A 37 17.99 0.40 -6.64
C ASP A 37 18.38 0.29 -5.15
N LEU A 38 18.13 1.34 -4.36
CA LEU A 38 18.40 1.37 -2.91
C LEU A 38 17.29 0.74 -2.04
N LEU A 39 16.14 0.37 -2.61
CA LEU A 39 14.93 0.08 -1.84
C LEU A 39 14.74 -1.37 -1.37
N ASN A 40 15.52 -2.35 -1.83
CA ASN A 40 15.25 -3.76 -1.51
C ASN A 40 15.17 -4.01 0.01
N THR A 41 16.21 -3.65 0.75
CA THR A 41 16.26 -3.90 2.20
C THR A 41 15.22 -3.08 2.96
N VAL A 42 14.95 -1.85 2.50
CA VAL A 42 13.93 -0.97 3.08
C VAL A 42 12.53 -1.58 2.91
N VAL A 43 12.19 -2.00 1.70
CA VAL A 43 10.88 -2.61 1.40
C VAL A 43 10.70 -3.93 2.14
N PHE A 44 11.76 -4.73 2.26
CA PHE A 44 11.73 -5.96 3.06
C PHE A 44 11.34 -5.65 4.52
N THR A 45 12.01 -4.67 5.14
CA THR A 45 11.72 -4.27 6.52
C THR A 45 10.33 -3.67 6.71
N VAL A 46 9.80 -2.97 5.70
CA VAL A 46 8.42 -2.46 5.74
C VAL A 46 7.40 -3.59 5.68
N GLY A 47 7.66 -4.65 4.93
CA GLY A 47 6.83 -5.86 4.95
C GLY A 47 6.77 -6.50 6.34
N LEU A 48 7.91 -6.62 7.01
CA LEU A 48 7.98 -7.12 8.39
C LEU A 48 7.16 -6.23 9.35
N LEU A 49 7.32 -4.91 9.27
CA LEU A 49 6.60 -3.98 10.13
C LEU A 49 5.09 -4.00 9.87
N ALA A 50 4.65 -4.14 8.61
CA ALA A 50 3.23 -4.26 8.27
C ALA A 50 2.59 -5.47 8.98
N GLY A 51 3.30 -6.60 9.04
CA GLY A 51 2.88 -7.78 9.79
C GLY A 51 2.75 -7.50 11.29
N LEU A 52 3.74 -6.83 11.90
CA LEU A 52 3.66 -6.44 13.32
C LEU A 52 2.50 -5.48 13.59
N ARG A 53 2.27 -4.50 12.70
CA ARG A 53 1.17 -3.54 12.82
C ARG A 53 -0.18 -4.24 12.79
N SER A 54 -0.36 -5.16 11.85
CA SER A 54 -1.58 -5.97 11.78
C SER A 54 -1.80 -6.80 13.04
N ARG A 55 -0.77 -7.50 13.54
CA ARG A 55 -0.86 -8.28 14.79
C ARG A 55 -1.20 -7.42 16.00
N LYS A 56 -0.60 -6.23 16.13
CA LYS A 56 -0.89 -5.31 17.23
C LYS A 56 -2.35 -4.87 17.21
N LEU A 57 -2.92 -4.70 16.01
CA LEU A 57 -4.31 -4.34 15.78
C LEU A 57 -5.20 -5.58 15.59
N SER A 58 -4.92 -6.66 16.32
CA SER A 58 -5.75 -7.88 16.37
C SER A 58 -6.05 -8.51 15.00
N GLY A 59 -5.13 -8.40 14.05
CA GLY A 59 -5.23 -8.98 12.72
C GLY A 59 -6.09 -8.19 11.73
N GLN A 60 -6.34 -6.91 12.00
CA GLN A 60 -6.87 -5.98 11.01
C GLN A 60 -5.95 -5.88 9.78
N TRP A 61 -6.54 -5.64 8.62
CA TRP A 61 -5.81 -5.47 7.36
C TRP A 61 -4.98 -4.18 7.39
N VAL A 62 -3.69 -4.29 7.12
CA VAL A 62 -2.78 -3.16 6.92
C VAL A 62 -2.40 -3.07 5.44
N GLY A 63 -2.35 -1.85 4.89
CA GLY A 63 -1.97 -1.62 3.51
C GLY A 63 -0.49 -1.34 3.31
N VAL A 64 0.08 -1.79 2.19
CA VAL A 64 1.42 -1.37 1.73
C VAL A 64 1.31 -0.83 0.30
N MET A 65 1.56 0.47 0.10
CA MET A 65 1.57 1.09 -1.22
C MET A 65 3.00 1.24 -1.73
N VAL A 66 3.30 0.66 -2.90
CA VAL A 66 4.58 0.88 -3.60
C VAL A 66 4.40 1.97 -4.66
N THR A 67 4.94 3.15 -4.36
CA THR A 67 4.90 4.32 -5.26
C THR A 67 5.84 5.41 -4.75
N ALA A 68 6.39 6.21 -5.67
CA ALA A 68 6.96 7.52 -5.34
C ALA A 68 6.13 8.70 -5.87
N SER A 69 4.86 8.48 -6.22
CA SER A 69 3.93 9.56 -6.61
C SER A 69 4.53 10.42 -7.73
N HIS A 70 4.76 11.72 -7.50
CA HIS A 70 5.27 12.69 -8.47
C HIS A 70 6.77 12.61 -8.76
N ASN A 71 7.53 11.78 -8.05
CA ASN A 71 8.98 11.67 -8.24
C ASN A 71 9.36 11.16 -9.66
N PRO A 72 10.58 11.42 -10.14
CA PRO A 72 11.10 10.85 -11.40
C PRO A 72 10.99 9.31 -11.46
N ALA A 73 10.88 8.74 -12.66
CA ALA A 73 10.54 7.33 -12.88
C ALA A 73 11.53 6.33 -12.26
N GLU A 74 12.80 6.73 -12.10
CA GLU A 74 13.86 5.91 -11.51
C GLU A 74 13.82 5.84 -9.98
N ASP A 75 13.04 6.72 -9.34
CA ASP A 75 12.71 6.61 -7.92
C ASP A 75 11.60 5.58 -7.70
N ASN A 76 11.47 5.10 -6.47
CA ASN A 76 10.23 4.49 -6.00
C ASN A 76 10.11 4.74 -4.49
N GLY A 77 9.09 4.17 -3.88
CA GLY A 77 8.84 4.33 -2.46
C GLY A 77 7.89 3.30 -1.93
N VAL A 78 7.77 3.29 -0.62
CA VAL A 78 6.87 2.39 0.09
C VAL A 78 6.30 3.11 1.31
N LYS A 79 4.99 2.99 1.51
CA LYS A 79 4.28 3.52 2.69
C LYS A 79 3.25 2.53 3.22
N LEU A 80 3.04 2.58 4.53
CA LEU A 80 2.01 1.83 5.25
C LEU A 80 0.71 2.62 5.34
N ILE A 81 -0.40 1.89 5.39
CA ILE A 81 -1.77 2.39 5.52
C ILE A 81 -2.42 1.65 6.68
N ASP A 82 -2.93 2.38 7.66
CA ASP A 82 -3.57 1.81 8.84
C ASP A 82 -5.05 1.42 8.55
N PRO A 83 -5.69 0.65 9.46
CA PRO A 83 -6.92 -0.09 9.15
C PRO A 83 -8.10 0.72 8.62
N MET A 84 -8.23 2.00 8.98
CA MET A 84 -9.31 2.87 8.51
C MET A 84 -8.95 3.63 7.23
N GLY A 85 -7.85 3.27 6.58
CA GLY A 85 -7.36 3.91 5.35
C GLY A 85 -6.60 5.21 5.61
N GLU A 86 -6.18 5.47 6.83
CA GLU A 86 -5.32 6.56 7.25
C GLU A 86 -3.83 6.22 7.02
N MET A 87 -2.98 7.24 7.11
CA MET A 87 -1.54 7.02 7.11
C MET A 87 -1.11 6.32 8.39
N LEU A 88 0.01 5.60 8.35
CA LEU A 88 0.61 4.98 9.52
C LEU A 88 0.70 5.96 10.71
N GLU A 89 0.31 5.49 11.89
CA GLU A 89 0.49 6.22 13.14
C GLU A 89 1.93 6.73 13.32
N ALA A 90 2.08 8.01 13.69
CA ALA A 90 3.36 8.71 13.67
C ALA A 90 4.45 8.03 14.53
N GLU A 91 4.09 7.46 15.67
CA GLU A 91 5.04 6.74 16.53
C GLU A 91 5.67 5.53 15.81
N TRP A 92 4.92 4.88 14.91
CA TRP A 92 5.39 3.72 14.15
C TRP A 92 6.38 4.06 13.03
N GLU A 93 6.48 5.33 12.63
CA GLU A 93 7.49 5.80 11.67
C GLU A 93 8.91 5.57 12.23
N THR A 94 9.07 5.67 13.56
CA THR A 94 10.35 5.41 14.24
C THR A 94 10.72 3.93 14.19
N TYR A 95 9.76 3.01 14.35
CA TYR A 95 9.98 1.57 14.21
C TYR A 95 10.35 1.19 12.77
N ALA A 96 9.68 1.80 11.78
CA ALA A 96 10.03 1.63 10.38
C ALA A 96 11.47 2.09 10.10
N THR A 97 11.82 3.28 10.59
CA THR A 97 13.16 3.85 10.48
C THR A 97 14.20 2.95 11.15
N ARG A 98 13.93 2.43 12.34
CA ARG A 98 14.84 1.54 13.08
C ARG A 98 15.09 0.24 12.33
N LEU A 99 14.04 -0.43 11.84
CA LEU A 99 14.21 -1.66 11.05
C LEU A 99 15.00 -1.42 9.76
N ALA A 100 14.66 -0.38 9.00
CA ALA A 100 15.36 -0.06 7.75
C ALA A 100 16.86 0.22 7.96
N ASN A 101 17.22 0.76 9.13
CA ASN A 101 18.60 1.04 9.50
C ASN A 101 19.30 -0.10 10.24
N ALA A 102 18.63 -1.21 10.57
CA ALA A 102 19.28 -2.38 11.14
C ALA A 102 20.33 -2.97 10.18
N PRO A 103 21.47 -3.49 10.67
CA PRO A 103 22.28 -4.43 9.91
C PRO A 103 21.42 -5.65 9.48
N LEU A 104 21.61 -6.14 8.26
CA LEU A 104 20.75 -7.22 7.73
C LEU A 104 20.87 -8.51 8.53
N ASP A 105 22.06 -8.84 9.04
CA ASP A 105 22.32 -9.98 9.92
C ASP A 105 21.68 -9.82 11.31
N LYS A 106 21.21 -8.61 11.65
CA LYS A 106 20.55 -8.27 12.91
C LYS A 106 19.06 -7.95 12.76
N VAL A 107 18.51 -8.05 11.55
CA VAL A 107 17.10 -7.67 11.32
C VAL A 107 16.12 -8.52 12.13
N GLY A 108 16.42 -9.81 12.34
CA GLY A 108 15.62 -10.71 13.18
C GLY A 108 15.66 -10.33 14.66
N ASP A 109 16.81 -9.88 15.16
CA ASP A 109 16.96 -9.42 16.55
C ASP A 109 16.15 -8.14 16.78
N VAL A 110 16.26 -7.16 15.87
CA VAL A 110 15.47 -5.91 15.94
C VAL A 110 13.97 -6.19 15.81
N PHE A 111 13.57 -7.16 14.99
CA PHE A 111 12.18 -7.59 14.90
C PHE A 111 11.65 -8.13 16.23
N ASP A 112 12.43 -8.97 16.94
CA ASP A 112 12.07 -9.47 18.28
C ASP A 112 12.04 -8.38 19.36
N GLU A 113 12.97 -7.43 19.29
CA GLU A 113 12.99 -6.26 20.17
C GLU A 113 11.70 -5.45 20.02
N LEU A 114 11.28 -5.18 18.77
CA LEU A 114 10.04 -4.46 18.49
C LEU A 114 8.80 -5.23 18.95
N ILE A 115 8.77 -6.57 18.81
CA ILE A 115 7.66 -7.37 19.36
C ILE A 115 7.49 -7.13 20.86
N LYS A 116 8.60 -7.05 21.60
CA LYS A 116 8.58 -6.80 23.05
C LYS A 116 8.21 -5.36 23.38
N GLU A 117 8.82 -4.40 22.69
CA GLU A 117 8.64 -2.96 22.93
C GLU A 117 7.21 -2.51 22.62
N ILE A 118 6.65 -2.97 21.50
CA ILE A 118 5.30 -2.65 21.06
C ILE A 118 4.24 -3.50 21.80
N ASP A 119 4.67 -4.55 22.51
CA ASP A 119 3.81 -5.55 23.14
C ASP A 119 2.85 -6.17 22.12
N VAL A 120 3.42 -6.87 21.13
CA VAL A 120 2.69 -7.55 20.06
C VAL A 120 2.39 -8.99 20.45
N SER A 121 1.11 -9.37 20.47
CA SER A 121 0.72 -10.78 20.54
C SER A 121 0.99 -11.47 19.21
N MET A 122 1.94 -12.42 19.22
CA MET A 122 2.29 -13.20 18.03
C MET A 122 1.27 -14.30 17.69
N GLU A 123 0.33 -14.58 18.60
CA GLU A 123 -0.83 -15.47 18.38
C GLU A 123 -1.88 -14.82 17.46
N ASN A 124 -1.93 -13.49 17.41
CA ASN A 124 -2.87 -12.79 16.56
C ASN A 124 -2.54 -13.08 15.08
N PRO A 125 -3.55 -13.26 14.23
CA PRO A 125 -3.32 -13.33 12.80
C PRO A 125 -2.75 -12.00 12.30
N ALA A 126 -2.05 -12.04 11.17
CA ALA A 126 -1.54 -10.87 10.50
C ALA A 126 -2.05 -10.88 9.06
N ARG A 127 -2.60 -9.75 8.60
CA ARG A 127 -3.18 -9.59 7.26
C ARG A 127 -2.70 -8.31 6.61
N VAL A 128 -2.11 -8.46 5.42
CA VAL A 128 -1.56 -7.33 4.66
C VAL A 128 -2.08 -7.33 3.24
N VAL A 129 -2.52 -6.18 2.77
CA VAL A 129 -2.89 -5.99 1.36
C VAL A 129 -1.95 -4.97 0.73
N PHE A 130 -1.52 -5.21 -0.51
CA PHE A 130 -0.58 -4.29 -1.14
C PHE A 130 -0.88 -4.11 -2.62
N ALA A 131 -0.45 -2.96 -3.14
CA ALA A 131 -0.56 -2.59 -4.54
C ALA A 131 0.62 -1.70 -4.95
N ARG A 132 0.75 -1.49 -6.25
CA ARG A 132 1.81 -0.65 -6.85
C ARG A 132 1.29 0.28 -7.93
N ASP A 133 2.04 1.33 -8.20
CA ASP A 133 1.90 2.12 -9.42
C ASP A 133 2.59 1.44 -10.63
N THR A 134 2.75 2.18 -11.73
CA THR A 134 3.32 1.69 -13.00
C THR A 134 4.85 1.73 -13.07
N ARG A 135 5.55 2.08 -11.99
CA ARG A 135 7.03 2.15 -12.01
C ARG A 135 7.65 0.80 -12.33
N ALA A 136 8.68 0.80 -13.19
CA ALA A 136 9.35 -0.41 -13.65
C ALA A 136 9.93 -1.27 -12.52
N SER A 137 10.39 -0.63 -11.44
CA SER A 137 10.91 -1.33 -10.25
C SER A 137 9.84 -2.01 -9.40
N GLY A 138 8.56 -1.70 -9.61
CA GLY A 138 7.45 -2.15 -8.78
C GLY A 138 7.29 -3.67 -8.71
N SER A 139 7.56 -4.40 -9.80
CA SER A 139 7.50 -5.87 -9.81
C SER A 139 8.51 -6.49 -8.84
N ARG A 140 9.77 -6.07 -8.93
CA ARG A 140 10.84 -6.49 -8.00
C ARG A 140 10.49 -6.14 -6.55
N LEU A 141 10.07 -4.91 -6.28
CA LEU A 141 9.78 -4.47 -4.91
C LEU A 141 8.58 -5.23 -4.31
N VAL A 142 7.57 -5.56 -5.12
CA VAL A 142 6.47 -6.44 -4.68
C VAL A 142 6.96 -7.86 -4.35
N SER A 143 7.88 -8.43 -5.12
CA SER A 143 8.50 -9.72 -4.77
C SER A 143 9.26 -9.66 -3.43
N VAL A 144 9.86 -8.52 -3.10
CA VAL A 144 10.52 -8.30 -1.80
C VAL A 144 9.50 -8.23 -0.65
N ILE A 145 8.36 -7.54 -0.86
CA ILE A 145 7.25 -7.53 0.10
C ILE A 145 6.77 -8.97 0.35
N ASN A 146 6.53 -9.74 -0.72
CA ASN A 146 6.12 -11.14 -0.60
C ASN A 146 7.10 -11.95 0.24
N ALA A 147 8.41 -11.82 -0.01
CA ALA A 147 9.42 -12.55 0.77
C ALA A 147 9.36 -12.22 2.27
N ALA A 148 9.21 -10.94 2.63
CA ALA A 148 9.07 -10.52 4.03
C ALA A 148 7.79 -11.06 4.69
N LEU A 149 6.66 -10.95 3.99
CA LEU A 149 5.36 -11.40 4.50
C LEU A 149 5.29 -12.92 4.63
N THR A 150 5.84 -13.66 3.68
CA THR A 150 5.97 -15.13 3.76
C THR A 150 6.89 -15.54 4.92
N ALA A 151 8.07 -14.91 5.05
CA ALA A 151 9.02 -15.23 6.12
C ALA A 151 8.48 -14.94 7.53
N SER A 152 7.53 -14.01 7.64
CA SER A 152 6.89 -13.63 8.91
C SER A 152 5.49 -14.21 9.10
N GLU A 153 5.10 -15.19 8.28
CA GLU A 153 3.82 -15.93 8.35
C GLU A 153 2.59 -15.00 8.36
N VAL A 154 2.59 -14.02 7.45
CA VAL A 154 1.50 -13.05 7.28
C VAL A 154 0.59 -13.52 6.15
N GLU A 155 -0.73 -13.45 6.32
CA GLU A 155 -1.70 -13.61 5.23
C GLU A 155 -1.64 -12.36 4.35
N PHE A 156 -1.56 -12.51 3.02
CA PHE A 156 -1.46 -11.34 2.16
C PHE A 156 -2.17 -11.45 0.82
N LEU A 157 -2.48 -10.28 0.25
CA LEU A 157 -3.15 -10.13 -1.03
C LEU A 157 -2.45 -9.07 -1.90
N ASP A 158 -1.98 -9.49 -3.08
CA ASP A 158 -1.45 -8.60 -4.13
C ASP A 158 -2.57 -8.10 -5.04
N LEU A 159 -2.96 -6.83 -4.87
CA LEU A 159 -3.96 -6.16 -5.69
C LEU A 159 -3.42 -5.61 -7.02
N LYS A 160 -2.18 -5.96 -7.37
CA LYS A 160 -1.52 -5.58 -8.63
C LYS A 160 -1.40 -4.06 -8.76
N TYR A 161 -1.94 -3.50 -9.84
CA TYR A 161 -1.86 -2.08 -10.14
C TYR A 161 -3.08 -1.37 -9.59
N MET A 162 -2.87 -0.43 -8.67
CA MET A 162 -3.93 0.43 -8.14
C MET A 162 -3.41 1.86 -7.99
N THR A 163 -4.31 2.82 -8.05
CA THR A 163 -4.00 4.17 -7.53
C THR A 163 -3.81 4.10 -6.02
N THR A 164 -3.08 5.05 -5.44
CA THR A 164 -2.96 5.14 -3.98
C THR A 164 -4.34 5.21 -3.29
N PRO A 165 -5.30 6.06 -3.73
CA PRO A 165 -6.64 6.08 -3.13
C PRO A 165 -7.39 4.74 -3.19
N GLN A 166 -7.23 3.96 -4.26
CA GLN A 166 -7.86 2.64 -4.37
C GLN A 166 -7.35 1.66 -3.31
N LEU A 167 -6.04 1.65 -3.02
CA LEU A 167 -5.52 0.80 -1.95
C LEU A 167 -6.03 1.25 -0.58
N HIS A 168 -6.05 2.55 -0.30
CA HIS A 168 -6.63 3.10 0.94
C HIS A 168 -8.12 2.71 1.09
N TYR A 169 -8.89 2.74 -0.01
CA TYR A 169 -10.27 2.27 -0.04
C TYR A 169 -10.39 0.79 0.33
N VAL A 170 -9.60 -0.08 -0.31
CA VAL A 170 -9.69 -1.53 -0.07
C VAL A 170 -9.33 -1.88 1.38
N VAL A 171 -8.31 -1.25 1.96
CA VAL A 171 -7.94 -1.43 3.38
C VAL A 171 -9.13 -1.13 4.28
N ARG A 172 -9.73 0.06 4.11
CA ARG A 172 -10.88 0.47 4.92
C ARG A 172 -12.09 -0.44 4.73
N CYS A 173 -12.42 -0.81 3.49
CA CYS A 173 -13.53 -1.73 3.22
C CYS A 173 -13.32 -3.08 3.89
N LYS A 174 -12.12 -3.68 3.79
CA LYS A 174 -11.82 -4.98 4.43
C LYS A 174 -11.96 -4.96 5.95
N ASN A 175 -11.68 -3.83 6.59
CA ASN A 175 -11.78 -3.69 8.04
C ASN A 175 -13.16 -3.24 8.53
N THR A 176 -14.08 -2.86 7.63
CA THR A 176 -15.42 -2.37 7.98
C THR A 176 -16.55 -3.23 7.43
N LEU A 177 -16.26 -4.20 6.56
CA LEU A 177 -17.23 -5.14 5.99
C LEU A 177 -18.01 -5.87 7.09
N GLY A 178 -19.34 -5.87 7.00
CA GLY A 178 -20.23 -6.49 7.99
C GLY A 178 -20.38 -5.69 9.29
N THR A 179 -19.85 -4.47 9.37
CA THR A 179 -20.03 -3.56 10.51
C THR A 179 -21.02 -2.44 10.17
N GLN A 180 -21.49 -1.70 11.17
CA GLN A 180 -22.32 -0.49 10.94
C GLN A 180 -21.60 0.63 10.16
N TYR A 181 -20.28 0.53 10.01
CA TYR A 181 -19.43 1.50 9.32
C TYR A 181 -18.94 1.00 7.96
N GLU A 182 -19.58 -0.01 7.40
CA GLU A 182 -19.21 -0.63 6.14
C GLU A 182 -18.95 0.41 5.05
N TYR A 183 -17.72 0.41 4.54
CA TYR A 183 -17.30 1.40 3.56
C TYR A 183 -17.60 0.99 2.11
N GLY A 184 -17.96 -0.26 1.86
CA GLY A 184 -18.33 -0.80 0.55
C GLY A 184 -17.56 -2.07 0.21
N GLU A 185 -17.75 -2.56 -1.00
CA GLU A 185 -17.13 -3.80 -1.45
C GLU A 185 -15.60 -3.65 -1.58
N PRO A 186 -14.78 -4.53 -0.97
CA PRO A 186 -13.32 -4.38 -0.91
C PRO A 186 -12.62 -4.82 -2.21
N THR A 187 -13.08 -4.30 -3.35
CA THR A 187 -12.61 -4.62 -4.70
C THR A 187 -12.40 -3.34 -5.52
N GLU A 188 -11.68 -3.46 -6.64
CA GLU A 188 -11.54 -2.35 -7.58
C GLU A 188 -12.88 -1.95 -8.20
N GLN A 189 -13.74 -2.93 -8.50
CA GLN A 189 -15.10 -2.70 -8.99
C GLN A 189 -15.95 -1.93 -7.96
N GLY A 190 -15.92 -2.32 -6.69
CA GLY A 190 -16.65 -1.64 -5.61
C GLY A 190 -16.23 -0.18 -5.45
N TYR A 191 -14.95 0.13 -5.69
CA TYR A 191 -14.46 1.51 -5.73
C TYR A 191 -15.14 2.33 -6.83
N TYR A 192 -15.23 1.78 -8.05
CA TYR A 192 -15.86 2.45 -9.18
C TYR A 192 -17.36 2.62 -8.98
N GLU A 193 -18.06 1.56 -8.55
CA GLU A 193 -19.50 1.58 -8.28
C GLU A 193 -19.84 2.64 -7.22
N LYS A 194 -19.11 2.64 -6.09
CA LYS A 194 -19.34 3.62 -5.03
C LYS A 194 -19.17 5.06 -5.51
N LEU A 195 -18.13 5.35 -6.28
CA LEU A 195 -17.90 6.69 -6.83
C LEU A 195 -19.00 7.08 -7.83
N ALA A 196 -19.37 6.16 -8.73
CA ALA A 196 -20.38 6.41 -9.74
C ALA A 196 -21.77 6.65 -9.15
N GLU A 197 -22.17 5.85 -8.17
CA GLU A 197 -23.45 6.02 -7.47
C GLU A 197 -23.50 7.35 -6.71
N ALA A 198 -22.43 7.71 -6.00
CA ALA A 198 -22.34 8.99 -5.30
C ALA A 198 -22.41 10.15 -6.29
N PHE A 199 -21.65 10.09 -7.38
CA PHE A 199 -21.66 11.10 -8.44
C PHE A 199 -23.06 11.28 -9.04
N LYS A 200 -23.74 10.18 -9.41
CA LYS A 200 -25.11 10.19 -9.94
C LYS A 200 -26.10 10.87 -8.98
N ARG A 201 -25.95 10.66 -7.67
CA ARG A 201 -26.80 11.30 -6.66
C ARG A 201 -26.54 12.80 -6.55
N VAL A 202 -25.27 13.21 -6.56
CA VAL A 202 -24.87 14.63 -6.48
C VAL A 202 -25.28 15.40 -7.74
N MET A 203 -25.21 14.76 -8.90
CA MET A 203 -25.54 15.37 -10.19
C MET A 203 -27.04 15.42 -10.50
N ARG A 204 -27.91 15.00 -9.58
CA ARG A 204 -29.35 14.99 -9.82
C ARG A 204 -29.88 16.40 -10.10
N GLY A 205 -30.49 16.57 -11.28
CA GLY A 205 -31.12 17.82 -11.68
C GLY A 205 -30.15 18.87 -12.24
N VAL A 206 -28.86 18.54 -12.38
CA VAL A 206 -27.86 19.42 -13.00
C VAL A 206 -27.12 18.68 -14.10
N LYS A 207 -26.61 19.42 -15.10
CA LYS A 207 -25.78 18.87 -16.18
C LYS A 207 -24.46 19.62 -16.24
N VAL A 208 -23.37 18.91 -16.49
CA VAL A 208 -22.09 19.54 -16.80
C VAL A 208 -22.15 20.12 -18.21
N LYS A 209 -21.55 21.29 -18.41
CA LYS A 209 -21.41 21.92 -19.72
C LYS A 209 -19.97 21.77 -20.21
N GLY A 210 -19.80 21.36 -21.46
CA GLY A 210 -18.49 21.18 -22.09
C GLY A 210 -17.86 19.82 -21.80
N SER A 211 -16.60 19.69 -22.19
CA SER A 211 -15.81 18.46 -22.01
C SER A 211 -14.66 18.71 -21.03
N LEU A 212 -14.23 17.66 -20.32
CA LEU A 212 -13.07 17.67 -19.46
C LEU A 212 -11.96 16.83 -20.10
N THR A 213 -10.82 17.45 -20.41
CA THR A 213 -9.62 16.72 -20.82
C THR A 213 -8.72 16.50 -19.60
N VAL A 214 -8.38 15.25 -19.31
CA VAL A 214 -7.58 14.85 -18.15
C VAL A 214 -6.26 14.26 -18.63
N ASP A 215 -5.17 14.96 -18.31
CA ASP A 215 -3.81 14.44 -18.41
C ASP A 215 -3.55 13.47 -17.25
N CYS A 216 -3.25 12.21 -17.59
CA CYS A 216 -3.02 11.13 -16.64
C CYS A 216 -1.55 10.80 -16.39
N ALA A 217 -0.64 11.65 -16.88
CA ALA A 217 0.79 11.64 -16.59
C ALA A 217 1.51 10.30 -16.89
N ASN A 218 0.98 9.51 -17.84
CA ASN A 218 1.43 8.14 -18.16
C ASN A 218 1.52 7.24 -16.92
N GLY A 219 0.62 7.51 -15.96
CA GLY A 219 0.60 6.84 -14.67
C GLY A 219 -0.57 5.88 -14.56
N VAL A 220 -0.59 5.13 -13.45
CA VAL A 220 -1.69 4.20 -13.12
C VAL A 220 -3.08 4.86 -13.14
N GLY A 221 -3.18 6.18 -12.98
CA GLY A 221 -4.45 6.91 -13.05
C GLY A 221 -5.16 6.84 -14.40
N GLY A 222 -4.43 6.76 -15.52
CA GLY A 222 -5.01 6.74 -16.87
C GLY A 222 -5.94 5.54 -17.10
N PRO A 223 -5.42 4.31 -17.03
CA PRO A 223 -6.24 3.11 -17.16
C PRO A 223 -7.38 3.02 -16.14
N LYS A 224 -7.18 3.54 -14.91
CA LYS A 224 -8.18 3.48 -13.83
C LYS A 224 -9.31 4.50 -14.03
N LEU A 225 -8.99 5.69 -14.54
CA LEU A 225 -10.02 6.66 -14.95
C LEU A 225 -10.79 6.15 -16.16
N ARG A 226 -10.10 5.53 -17.14
CA ARG A 226 -10.74 4.91 -18.30
C ARG A 226 -11.74 3.83 -17.88
N GLU A 227 -11.41 3.04 -16.86
CA GLU A 227 -12.32 2.05 -16.30
C GLU A 227 -13.48 2.69 -15.54
N LEU A 228 -13.22 3.67 -14.67
CA LEU A 228 -14.25 4.39 -13.92
C LEU A 228 -15.31 5.02 -14.84
N ILE A 229 -14.92 5.58 -15.98
CA ILE A 229 -15.84 6.20 -16.95
C ILE A 229 -16.96 5.22 -17.37
N LYS A 230 -16.69 3.91 -17.44
CA LYS A 230 -17.70 2.90 -17.79
C LYS A 230 -18.82 2.76 -16.76
N TYR A 231 -18.57 3.17 -15.51
CA TYR A 231 -19.53 3.14 -14.41
C TYR A 231 -20.29 4.46 -14.25
N LEU A 232 -19.73 5.57 -14.73
CA LEU A 232 -20.36 6.88 -14.64
C LEU A 232 -21.59 6.98 -15.57
N PRO A 233 -22.62 7.76 -15.21
CA PRO A 233 -23.73 8.04 -16.11
C PRO A 233 -23.21 8.71 -17.39
N GLY A 234 -23.89 8.49 -18.52
CA GLY A 234 -23.56 9.17 -19.77
C GLY A 234 -23.87 10.69 -19.71
N PRO A 235 -23.32 11.52 -20.61
CA PRO A 235 -23.54 12.96 -20.61
C PRO A 235 -25.02 13.39 -20.61
N GLU A 236 -25.88 12.62 -21.30
CA GLU A 236 -27.31 12.91 -21.34
C GLU A 236 -28.04 12.62 -20.02
N GLU A 237 -27.45 11.76 -19.17
CA GLU A 237 -27.98 11.31 -17.89
C GLU A 237 -27.33 12.03 -16.68
N GLY A 238 -26.72 13.20 -16.92
CA GLY A 238 -26.02 13.98 -15.89
C GLY A 238 -24.53 13.64 -15.73
N GLY A 239 -24.00 12.81 -16.63
CA GLY A 239 -22.58 12.51 -16.77
C GLY A 239 -21.73 13.63 -17.36
N MET A 240 -20.45 13.33 -17.58
CA MET A 240 -19.45 14.22 -18.17
C MET A 240 -18.83 13.61 -19.41
N ASP A 241 -18.58 14.43 -20.43
CA ASP A 241 -17.70 14.06 -21.55
C ASP A 241 -16.24 14.19 -21.10
N ILE A 242 -15.59 13.04 -20.82
CA ILE A 242 -14.22 12.97 -20.31
C ILE A 242 -13.31 12.41 -21.40
N LYS A 243 -12.26 13.16 -21.73
CA LYS A 243 -11.19 12.76 -22.65
C LYS A 243 -9.92 12.54 -21.86
N ILE A 244 -9.29 11.38 -22.03
CA ILE A 244 -8.05 11.03 -21.34
C ILE A 244 -6.88 11.25 -22.31
N VAL A 245 -5.78 11.80 -21.81
CA VAL A 245 -4.50 11.90 -22.51
C VAL A 245 -3.37 11.43 -21.61
N ASN A 246 -2.26 10.97 -22.19
CA ASN A 246 -1.10 10.40 -21.47
C ASN A 246 -1.53 9.26 -20.51
N ASP A 247 -2.13 8.21 -21.07
CA ASP A 247 -2.68 7.06 -20.35
C ASP A 247 -2.13 5.70 -20.82
N ASP A 248 -0.94 5.76 -21.42
CA ASP A 248 -0.12 4.63 -21.89
C ASP A 248 0.63 3.95 -20.74
#